data_AF-A0A9N9PEU5-F1
#
_entry.id   AF-A0A9N9PEU5-F1
#
_cell.length_a   1.000
_cell.length_b   1.000
_cell.length_c   1.000
_cell.angle_alpha   90.00
_cell.angle_beta   90.00
_cell.angle_gamma   90.00
#
_symmetry.space_group_name_H-M   'P 1'
#
loop_
_entity.id
_entity.type
_entity.pdbx_description
1 polymer ?
#
loop_
_entity_poly.entity_id
_entity_poly.type
_entity_poly.pdbx_seq_one_letter_code
_entity_poly.pdbx_strand_id
1 'polypeptide(L)'
;FFDNPDNQYYKFAQQLGKNGVIDRHSHITIQNIGNINTNTPPNAKNFEFFKGLNDLANNAVLTIAVVQKDSKTPGLTARSYRVYTISSSFGHQPVLMLVAQCGAQDDCVRFTVK
;
A
#
# COMPACT_ATOMS: atom_id res chain seq x y z
N PHE A 1 9.73 -9.77 8.11
CA PHE A 1 8.55 -10.48 8.62
C PHE A 1 7.60 -10.65 7.43
N PHE A 2 7.14 -11.86 7.09
CA PHE A 2 6.37 -12.14 5.86
C PHE A 2 5.42 -13.32 6.09
N ASP A 3 4.16 -13.14 5.71
CA ASP A 3 3.11 -14.18 5.65
C ASP A 3 2.80 -14.44 4.17
N ASN A 4 2.59 -15.69 3.75
CA ASN A 4 2.37 -15.98 2.34
C ASN A 4 0.88 -15.77 1.97
N PRO A 5 0.53 -14.74 1.18
CA PRO A 5 -0.86 -14.45 0.85
C PRO A 5 -1.55 -15.56 0.05
N ASP A 6 -0.83 -16.45 -0.64
CA ASP A 6 -1.44 -17.53 -1.44
C ASP A 6 -2.12 -18.60 -0.57
N ASN A 7 -1.67 -18.76 0.67
CA ASN A 7 -2.17 -19.83 1.55
C ASN A 7 -2.47 -19.39 2.98
N GLN A 8 -2.13 -18.15 3.38
CA GLN A 8 -2.31 -17.65 4.74
C GLN A 8 -3.17 -16.38 4.86
N TYR A 9 -3.73 -15.89 3.74
CA TYR A 9 -4.62 -14.73 3.72
C TYR A 9 -5.78 -14.86 4.73
N TYR A 10 -5.86 -13.90 5.66
CA TYR A 10 -6.85 -13.82 6.75
C TYR A 10 -6.85 -14.99 7.74
N LYS A 11 -5.79 -15.81 7.80
CA LYS A 11 -5.74 -16.97 8.72
C LYS A 11 -5.38 -16.60 10.15
N PHE A 12 -4.86 -15.40 10.39
CA PHE A 12 -4.36 -14.99 11.70
C PHE A 12 -5.09 -13.73 12.18
N ALA A 13 -5.58 -13.74 13.41
CA ALA A 13 -6.07 -12.52 14.06
C ALA A 13 -4.94 -11.48 14.19
N GLN A 14 -5.31 -10.20 14.32
CA GLN A 14 -4.33 -9.13 14.52
C GLN A 14 -3.59 -9.36 15.84
N GLN A 15 -2.26 -9.32 15.80
CA GLN A 15 -1.41 -9.48 16.97
C GLN A 15 -0.74 -8.16 17.32
N LEU A 16 -0.38 -8.02 18.60
CA LEU A 16 0.48 -6.96 19.09
C LEU A 16 1.86 -7.54 19.34
N GLY A 17 2.87 -6.94 18.72
CA GLY A 17 4.26 -7.23 18.99
C GLY A 17 4.73 -6.59 20.30
N LYS A 18 6.06 -6.52 20.45
CA LYS A 18 6.68 -5.88 21.61
C LYS A 18 6.25 -4.41 21.69
N ASN A 19 6.04 -3.92 22.91
CA ASN A 19 5.64 -2.54 23.21
C ASN A 19 4.22 -2.17 22.74
N GLY A 20 3.34 -3.15 22.48
CA GLY A 20 1.93 -2.90 22.13
C GLY A 20 1.70 -2.38 20.72
N VAL A 21 2.71 -2.47 19.85
CA VAL A 21 2.60 -2.09 18.44
C VAL A 21 1.96 -3.23 17.65
N ILE A 22 1.03 -2.91 16.77
CA ILE A 22 0.39 -3.90 15.89
C ILE A 22 1.44 -4.54 14.99
N ASP A 23 1.49 -5.88 14.96
CA ASP A 23 2.27 -6.61 13.98
C ASP A 23 1.65 -6.41 12.60
N ARG A 24 2.28 -5.54 11.83
CA ARG A 24 1.75 -5.01 10.57
C ARG A 24 2.83 -4.92 9.50
N HIS A 25 2.37 -4.73 8.28
CA HIS A 25 3.18 -4.37 7.15
C HIS A 25 2.41 -3.39 6.26
N SER A 26 3.13 -2.71 5.38
CA SER A 26 2.54 -1.70 4.49
C SER A 26 2.74 -2.09 3.04
N HIS A 27 1.76 -1.78 2.21
CA HIS A 27 1.89 -1.84 0.76
C HIS A 27 1.64 -0.47 0.15
N ILE A 28 2.07 -0.33 -1.10
CA ILE A 28 1.77 0.79 -1.97
C ILE A 28 1.15 0.24 -3.25
N THR A 29 0.07 0.88 -3.70
CA THR A 29 -0.51 0.65 -5.02
C THR A 29 -0.57 1.95 -5.79
N ILE A 30 -0.18 1.92 -7.07
CA ILE A 30 -0.34 3.05 -7.99
C ILE A 30 -1.30 2.64 -9.10
N GLN A 31 -2.33 3.46 -9.34
CA GLN A 31 -3.32 3.23 -10.39
C GLN A 31 -3.39 4.44 -11.31
N ASN A 32 -3.45 4.17 -12.61
CA ASN A 32 -3.77 5.18 -13.61
C ASN A 32 -5.25 5.59 -13.47
N ILE A 33 -5.50 6.90 -13.38
CA ILE A 33 -6.84 7.46 -13.24
C ILE A 33 -7.30 8.24 -14.49
N GLY A 34 -6.44 8.31 -15.52
CA GLY A 34 -6.68 9.04 -16.76
C GLY A 34 -6.67 10.56 -16.57
N ASN A 35 -7.63 11.08 -15.80
CA ASN A 35 -7.80 12.48 -15.49
C ASN A 35 -7.59 12.73 -13.98
N ILE A 36 -6.74 13.69 -13.61
CA ILE A 36 -6.43 14.06 -12.23
C ILE A 36 -7.67 14.47 -11.42
N ASN A 37 -8.68 15.04 -12.10
CA ASN A 37 -9.94 15.51 -11.53
C ASN A 37 -11.08 14.48 -11.66
N THR A 38 -10.77 13.22 -12.00
CA THR A 38 -11.82 12.19 -12.11
C THR A 38 -12.55 11.97 -10.78
N ASN A 39 -13.86 11.75 -10.89
CA ASN A 39 -14.72 11.26 -9.80
C ASN A 39 -15.09 9.78 -9.98
N THR A 40 -14.64 9.15 -11.06
CA THR A 40 -14.86 7.73 -11.33
C THR A 40 -13.78 6.91 -10.62
N PRO A 41 -14.15 6.00 -9.70
CA PRO A 41 -13.19 5.08 -9.09
C PRO A 41 -12.58 4.16 -10.17
N PRO A 42 -11.25 3.96 -10.20
CA PRO A 42 -10.65 2.98 -11.10
C PRO A 42 -10.97 1.56 -10.63
N ASN A 43 -10.90 0.61 -11.57
CA ASN A 43 -11.06 -0.81 -11.27
C ASN A 43 -9.96 -1.28 -10.30
N ALA A 44 -10.33 -1.88 -9.17
CA ALA A 44 -9.40 -2.36 -8.15
C ALA A 44 -8.41 -3.42 -8.67
N LYS A 45 -8.76 -4.19 -9.70
CA LYS A 45 -7.86 -5.18 -10.32
C LYS A 45 -6.80 -4.54 -11.23
N ASN A 46 -6.98 -3.28 -11.60
CA ASN A 46 -6.09 -2.58 -12.52
C ASN A 46 -5.20 -1.62 -11.75
N PHE A 47 -3.93 -2.00 -11.60
CA PHE A 47 -2.87 -1.15 -11.06
C PHE A 47 -1.67 -1.16 -11.99
N GLU A 48 -0.87 -0.11 -11.95
CA GLU A 48 0.40 0.00 -12.68
C GLU A 48 1.59 -0.44 -11.84
N PHE A 49 1.45 -0.37 -10.52
CA PHE A 49 2.46 -0.79 -9.56
C PHE A 49 1.80 -1.29 -8.27
N PHE A 50 2.30 -2.39 -7.72
CA PHE A 50 1.95 -2.90 -6.39
C PHE A 50 3.21 -3.41 -5.72
N LYS A 51 3.43 -3.05 -4.45
CA LYS A 51 4.59 -3.53 -3.69
C LYS A 51 4.34 -3.53 -2.19
N GLY A 52 4.72 -4.63 -1.54
CA GLY A 52 4.91 -4.69 -0.09
C GLY A 52 6.23 -4.06 0.33
N LEU A 53 6.17 -3.20 1.34
CA LEU A 53 7.29 -2.44 1.89
C LEU A 53 7.96 -3.25 3.00
N ASN A 54 8.78 -4.23 2.61
CA ASN A 54 9.40 -5.19 3.54
C ASN A 54 10.77 -4.74 4.07
N ASP A 55 11.37 -3.71 3.47
CA ASP A 55 12.68 -3.21 3.85
C ASP A 55 12.59 -2.39 5.15
N LEU A 56 13.70 -2.34 5.91
CA LEU A 56 13.78 -1.52 7.11
C LEU A 56 13.62 -0.04 6.77
N ALA A 57 12.80 0.66 7.53
CA ALA A 57 12.66 2.09 7.40
C ALA A 57 13.98 2.79 7.76
N ASN A 58 14.39 3.76 6.95
CA ASN A 58 15.52 4.65 7.24
C ASN A 58 14.96 5.95 7.82
N ASN A 59 15.29 6.27 9.08
CA ASN A 59 14.75 7.44 9.79
C ASN A 59 13.22 7.53 9.74
N ALA A 60 12.54 6.39 9.98
CA ALA A 60 11.08 6.24 9.89
C ALA A 60 10.47 6.44 8.49
N VAL A 61 11.28 6.44 7.43
CA VAL A 61 10.83 6.52 6.04
C VAL A 61 11.04 5.18 5.34
N LEU A 62 9.99 4.67 4.72
CA LEU A 62 10.05 3.54 3.79
C LEU A 62 10.21 4.09 2.37
N THR A 63 11.18 3.55 1.63
CA THR A 63 11.49 3.98 0.26
C THR A 63 11.32 2.81 -0.68
N ILE A 64 10.72 3.06 -1.85
CA ILE A 64 10.60 2.07 -2.91
C ILE A 64 10.92 2.68 -4.27
N ALA A 65 11.62 1.91 -5.11
CA ALA A 65 11.78 2.25 -6.51
C ALA A 65 10.53 1.85 -7.29
N VAL A 66 9.88 2.82 -7.93
CA VAL A 66 8.76 2.56 -8.84
C VAL A 66 9.32 2.13 -10.19
N VAL A 67 8.83 1.00 -10.69
CA VAL A 67 9.13 0.46 -12.01
C VAL A 67 7.83 0.13 -12.74
N GLN A 68 7.87 0.06 -14.06
CA GLN A 68 6.72 -0.36 -14.86
C GLN A 68 6.43 -1.86 -14.67
N LYS A 69 5.34 -2.35 -15.26
CA LYS A 69 4.90 -3.76 -15.14
C LYS A 69 5.91 -4.79 -15.65
N ASP A 70 6.84 -4.39 -16.50
CA ASP A 70 7.94 -5.24 -16.94
C ASP A 70 8.99 -5.51 -15.84
N SER A 71 8.82 -4.88 -14.66
CA SER A 71 9.71 -4.96 -13.50
C SER A 71 11.15 -4.50 -13.76
N LYS A 72 11.39 -3.79 -14.86
CA LYS A 72 12.72 -3.40 -15.33
C LYS A 72 12.82 -1.93 -15.67
N THR A 73 11.78 -1.36 -16.28
CA THR A 73 11.80 0.03 -16.73
C THR A 73 11.52 0.96 -15.54
N PRO A 74 12.43 1.87 -15.19
CA PRO A 74 12.20 2.81 -14.09
C PRO A 74 11.03 3.76 -14.35
N GLY A 75 10.31 4.11 -13.29
CA GLY A 75 9.25 5.11 -13.30
C GLY A 75 7.92 4.64 -13.88
N LEU A 76 7.08 5.61 -14.26
CA LEU A 76 5.76 5.43 -14.87
C LEU A 76 5.66 6.25 -16.15
N THR A 77 4.76 5.87 -17.04
CA THR A 77 4.47 6.65 -18.25
C THR A 77 3.79 7.99 -17.91
N ALA A 78 3.95 9.03 -18.74
CA ALA A 78 3.39 10.35 -18.48
C ALA A 78 1.85 10.36 -18.52
N ARG A 79 1.20 10.34 -17.34
CA ARG A 79 -0.26 10.30 -17.13
C ARG A 79 -0.64 10.84 -15.74
N SER A 80 -1.95 10.84 -15.45
CA SER A 80 -2.47 11.09 -14.10
C SER A 80 -2.63 9.78 -13.33
N TYR A 81 -2.15 9.75 -12.09
CA TYR A 81 -2.17 8.58 -11.22
C TYR A 81 -2.73 8.92 -9.85
N ARG A 82 -3.07 7.86 -9.12
CA ARG A 82 -3.32 7.88 -7.69
C ARG A 82 -2.41 6.86 -7.00
N VAL A 83 -1.74 7.25 -5.92
CA VAL A 83 -0.96 6.35 -5.05
C VAL A 83 -1.71 6.15 -3.74
N TYR A 84 -1.82 4.89 -3.32
CA TYR A 84 -2.50 4.48 -2.08
C TYR A 84 -1.53 3.74 -1.18
N THR A 85 -1.56 4.06 0.10
CA THR A 85 -1.02 3.17 1.12
C THR A 85 -2.05 2.09 1.48
N ILE A 86 -1.56 0.92 1.87
CA ILE A 86 -2.38 -0.15 2.45
C ILE A 86 -1.67 -0.62 3.71
N SER A 87 -2.22 -0.28 4.86
CA SER A 87 -1.79 -0.72 6.17
C SER A 87 -2.51 -2.01 6.51
N SER A 88 -1.73 -3.07 6.68
CA SER A 88 -2.28 -4.40 6.87
C SER A 88 -1.66 -5.06 8.08
N SER A 89 -2.48 -5.74 8.88
CA SER A 89 -1.97 -6.64 9.92
C SER A 89 -1.17 -7.79 9.29
N PHE A 90 -0.45 -8.55 10.11
CA PHE A 90 0.32 -9.70 9.63
C PHE A 90 -0.49 -10.68 8.74
N GLY A 91 -1.72 -11.02 9.14
CA GLY A 91 -2.60 -11.92 8.40
C GLY A 91 -3.29 -11.29 7.19
N HIS A 92 -2.81 -10.15 6.72
CA HIS A 92 -3.35 -9.39 5.61
C HIS A 92 -4.69 -8.66 5.84
N GLN A 93 -5.37 -8.83 6.99
CA GLN A 93 -6.59 -8.04 7.27
C GLN A 93 -6.28 -6.55 7.49
N PRO A 94 -7.23 -5.66 7.18
CA PRO A 94 -7.15 -4.25 7.56
C PRO A 94 -6.83 -4.09 9.04
N VAL A 95 -6.04 -3.07 9.36
CA VAL A 95 -5.62 -2.82 10.73
C VAL A 95 -6.81 -2.35 11.58
N LEU A 96 -7.05 -3.05 12.68
CA LEU A 96 -8.00 -2.63 13.72
C LEU A 96 -7.32 -1.63 14.64
N MET A 97 -7.81 -0.39 14.64
CA MET A 97 -7.26 0.68 15.48
C MET A 97 -7.76 0.62 16.91
N LEU A 98 -6.88 1.00 17.84
CA LEU A 98 -7.13 0.95 19.28
C LEU A 98 -7.99 2.11 19.81
N VAL A 99 -8.20 3.16 19.00
CA VAL A 99 -8.98 4.35 19.36
C VAL A 99 -10.10 4.51 18.33
N ALA A 100 -11.35 4.59 18.80
CA ALA A 100 -12.51 4.69 17.92
C ALA A 100 -12.55 6.00 17.12
N GLN A 101 -12.12 7.11 17.74
CA GLN A 101 -12.02 8.42 17.10
C GLN A 101 -10.58 8.64 16.59
N CYS A 102 -10.21 7.96 15.52
CA CYS A 102 -8.92 8.14 14.85
C CYS A 102 -9.10 8.54 13.38
N GLY A 103 -8.04 9.09 12.78
CA GLY A 103 -7.97 9.25 11.32
C GLY A 103 -7.93 7.91 10.58
N ALA A 104 -8.04 7.97 9.27
CA ALA A 104 -7.85 6.79 8.41
C ALA A 104 -6.39 6.28 8.49
N GLN A 105 -6.22 4.97 8.38
CA GLN A 105 -4.91 4.31 8.43
C GLN A 105 -4.21 4.39 7.07
N ASP A 106 -5.00 4.51 6.01
CA ASP A 106 -4.57 4.59 4.63
C ASP A 106 -4.82 5.98 4.08
N ASP A 107 -3.98 6.40 3.14
CA ASP A 107 -4.08 7.69 2.47
C ASP A 107 -3.96 7.50 0.96
N CYS A 108 -4.48 8.47 0.23
CA CYS A 108 -4.43 8.53 -1.21
C CYS A 108 -4.04 9.92 -1.69
N VAL A 109 -2.97 9.98 -2.48
CA VAL A 109 -2.57 11.19 -3.17
C VAL A 109 -2.68 11.01 -4.68
N ARG A 110 -3.22 12.02 -5.36
CA ARG A 110 -3.25 12.09 -6.83
C ARG A 110 -2.08 12.90 -7.33
N PHE A 111 -1.45 12.47 -8.42
CA PHE A 111 -0.30 13.15 -9.01
C PHE A 111 -0.26 12.97 -10.53
N THR A 112 0.52 13.81 -11.20
CA THR A 112 0.83 13.66 -12.62
C THR A 112 2.30 13.35 -12.80
N VAL A 113 2.59 12.44 -13.72
CA VAL A 113 3.95 12.15 -14.19
C VAL A 113 4.14 12.85 -15.53
N LYS A 114 5.28 13.48 -15.73
CA LYS A 114 5.64 14.24 -16.94
C LYS A 114 6.90 13.67 -17.56
#